data_AF-A0A8T4DWK7-F1
#
_entry.id   AF-A0A8T4DWK7-F1
#
_cell.length_a   1.000
_cell.length_b   1.000
_cell.length_c   1.000
_cell.angle_alpha   90.00
_cell.angle_beta   90.00
_cell.angle_gamma   90.00
#
_symmetry.space_group_name_H-M   'P 1'
#
loop_
_entity.id
_entity.type
_entity.pdbx_description
1 polymer ?
#
loop_
_entity_poly.entity_id
_entity_poly.type
_entity_poly.pdbx_seq_one_letter_code
_entity_poly.pdbx_strand_id
1 'polypeptide(L)'
;MRTEAKDVKPFRMEKILVLGIFLLLMLIPRFPVSAIINPRDTMNFDTIQFTINNDGDGDPVDKKVDVPVYTPWSGTTPTLRIEFTITGTNNTSATAFYGDDAWEDWKNISITGDILYPVTESTLSHVGTNGEWQCLVTPIKPGGAIMLGIDWPGNGSATQTIQIINGTFVTPLVHSFSWGLDFLLKVSVLDIDGAPVKNAKVCLLWEEEDDEFNETEGFNKPGNGMNGEYWFWILREDQGSLPPKNITIAAKWVGDFWGYATVMMERPIAPPLVFVNDDYNGSTPGWGYNHFNTIQDGINAVAANGTVCVSNGTYGEDILVDKSLSLLGANKYSTIITGSGNGTGVNITEDNVTVQGFTIQNYTEGYGIIISSNANVITENIIADTIVGIGIMYGDPLAPSHSNNGYNTISGNQLIHNTLIGIGVYGRNNTLLQNSISESEYGIMVTLADSTNISQNNISENNNGVLNMASCNTTLYRNTFSQNRKVGLFEYCTSRAMVRQNNFIKNGRHAYFIQSLLPRIWLHTFFGIPISRSVWDENYWEKPQVLPHLIPGFISIVARGLILSSFYRVNFFQVDWHPAQAPYPSIEGT
;
A
#
# COMPACT_ATOMS: atom_id res chain seq x y z
N MET A 1 61.37 7.15 -32.99
CA MET A 1 60.21 6.43 -33.54
C MET A 1 59.02 6.70 -32.64
N ARG A 2 58.02 7.40 -33.17
CA ARG A 2 56.68 7.55 -32.58
C ARG A 2 55.90 6.25 -32.79
N THR A 3 55.12 5.83 -31.79
CA THR A 3 53.79 5.17 -31.91
C THR A 3 53.23 5.08 -30.48
N GLU A 4 52.29 5.96 -30.11
CA GLU A 4 50.83 5.82 -30.18
C GLU A 4 50.23 5.55 -28.78
N ALA A 5 50.02 6.63 -28.05
CA ALA A 5 49.07 6.67 -26.95
C ALA A 5 47.66 6.58 -27.54
N LYS A 6 46.94 5.50 -27.24
CA LYS A 6 45.53 5.37 -27.64
C LYS A 6 44.68 6.36 -26.84
N ASP A 7 44.02 7.24 -27.58
CA ASP A 7 43.00 8.17 -27.13
C ASP A 7 41.91 7.47 -26.30
N VAL A 8 41.87 7.75 -25.00
CA VAL A 8 40.68 7.54 -24.18
C VAL A 8 39.69 8.64 -24.57
N LYS A 9 38.71 8.30 -25.41
CA LYS A 9 37.61 9.20 -25.77
C LYS A 9 36.92 9.70 -24.49
N PRO A 10 36.66 11.01 -24.34
CA PRO A 10 35.90 11.52 -23.21
C PRO A 10 34.47 10.96 -23.23
N PHE A 11 34.10 10.32 -22.14
CA PHE A 11 32.76 9.81 -21.87
C PHE A 11 31.75 10.96 -22.04
N ARG A 12 30.80 10.83 -22.97
CA ARG A 12 29.77 11.85 -23.25
C ARG A 12 28.75 11.92 -22.09
N MET A 13 29.01 12.81 -21.15
CA MET A 13 28.19 13.12 -19.96
C MET A 13 26.79 13.68 -20.25
N GLU A 14 26.44 13.99 -21.51
CA GLU A 14 25.10 14.48 -21.88
C GLU A 14 24.00 13.41 -21.70
N LYS A 15 24.35 12.11 -21.67
CA LYS A 15 23.37 11.05 -21.43
C LYS A 15 22.90 10.96 -19.97
N ILE A 16 23.68 11.41 -18.98
CA ILE A 16 23.30 11.28 -17.56
C ILE A 16 22.19 12.28 -17.19
N LEU A 17 22.18 13.47 -17.81
CA LEU A 17 21.12 14.46 -17.62
C LEU A 17 19.79 14.00 -18.26
N VAL A 18 19.86 13.25 -19.36
CA VAL A 18 18.68 12.69 -20.04
C VAL A 18 18.21 11.41 -19.34
N LEU A 19 19.11 10.55 -18.84
CA LEU A 19 18.75 9.30 -18.14
C LEU A 19 18.10 9.57 -16.77
N GLY A 20 18.59 10.57 -16.02
CA GLY A 20 18.00 10.96 -14.74
C GLY A 20 16.61 11.60 -14.84
N ILE A 21 16.28 12.16 -16.01
CA ILE A 21 14.94 12.71 -16.31
C ILE A 21 14.03 11.65 -16.98
N PHE A 22 14.58 10.72 -17.78
CA PHE A 22 13.83 9.64 -18.43
C PHE A 22 13.37 8.53 -17.47
N LEU A 23 14.17 8.21 -16.44
CA LEU A 23 13.76 7.26 -15.38
C LEU A 23 12.64 7.82 -14.50
N LEU A 24 12.42 9.14 -14.50
CA LEU A 24 11.37 9.82 -13.74
C LEU A 24 9.96 9.68 -14.36
N LEU A 25 9.85 9.15 -15.59
CA LEU A 25 8.59 9.09 -16.35
C LEU A 25 8.10 7.65 -16.67
N MET A 26 8.81 6.60 -16.23
CA MET A 26 8.48 5.21 -16.58
C MET A 26 7.91 4.34 -15.45
N LEU A 27 7.68 4.89 -14.25
CA LEU A 27 7.20 4.13 -13.08
C LEU A 27 5.72 4.42 -12.74
N ILE A 28 4.83 4.34 -13.74
CA ILE A 28 3.38 4.29 -13.50
C ILE A 28 2.84 3.00 -14.16
N PRO A 29 2.53 1.95 -13.39
CA PRO A 29 1.76 0.84 -13.91
C PRO A 29 0.32 1.30 -14.18
N ARG A 30 -0.10 1.29 -15.45
CA ARG A 30 -1.50 1.40 -15.86
C ARG A 30 -2.07 0.00 -15.94
N PHE A 31 -2.97 -0.35 -15.02
CA PHE A 31 -3.84 -1.52 -15.19
C PHE A 31 -5.13 -1.11 -15.93
N PRO A 32 -5.59 -1.92 -16.90
CA PRO A 32 -6.91 -1.79 -17.51
C PRO A 32 -7.90 -2.68 -16.76
N VAL A 33 -9.11 -2.19 -16.49
CA VAL A 33 -10.24 -3.09 -16.21
C VAL A 33 -11.47 -2.57 -16.94
N SER A 34 -11.82 -3.33 -17.97
CA SER A 34 -13.16 -3.42 -18.56
C SER A 34 -14.14 -3.97 -17.54
N ALA A 35 -15.38 -3.46 -17.53
CA ALA A 35 -16.52 -4.25 -17.10
C ALA A 35 -17.67 -4.03 -18.09
N ILE A 36 -17.93 -5.10 -18.85
CA ILE A 36 -19.18 -5.36 -19.56
C ILE A 36 -20.17 -5.83 -18.50
N ILE A 37 -21.39 -5.29 -18.47
CA ILE A 37 -22.52 -5.97 -17.82
C ILE A 37 -23.61 -6.20 -18.87
N ASN A 38 -23.92 -7.47 -19.08
CA ASN A 38 -25.03 -7.96 -19.87
C ASN A 38 -26.32 -7.88 -19.03
N PRO A 39 -27.48 -7.54 -19.61
CA PRO A 39 -28.77 -7.53 -18.93
C PRO A 39 -29.44 -8.91 -19.01
N ARG A 40 -29.87 -9.46 -17.88
CA ARG A 40 -30.84 -10.58 -17.67
C ARG A 40 -30.96 -10.76 -16.14
N ASP A 41 -32.11 -10.88 -15.49
CA ASP A 41 -33.38 -11.45 -15.89
C ASP A 41 -34.56 -10.69 -15.24
N THR A 42 -35.69 -10.66 -15.95
CA THR A 42 -36.96 -10.15 -15.45
C THR A 42 -37.56 -11.13 -14.43
N MET A 43 -37.20 -10.99 -13.16
CA MET A 43 -38.08 -11.40 -12.06
C MET A 43 -39.07 -10.26 -11.79
N ASN A 44 -40.36 -10.59 -11.68
CA ASN A 44 -41.38 -9.63 -11.23
C ASN A 44 -41.16 -9.37 -9.74
N PHE A 45 -40.48 -8.27 -9.42
CA PHE A 45 -40.37 -7.77 -8.05
C PHE A 45 -41.60 -6.93 -7.70
N ASP A 46 -42.09 -7.05 -6.47
CA ASP A 46 -43.03 -6.07 -5.93
C ASP A 46 -42.35 -4.69 -5.95
N THR A 47 -42.99 -3.75 -6.63
CA THR A 47 -42.40 -2.43 -6.91
C THR A 47 -43.12 -1.35 -6.12
N ILE A 48 -42.36 -0.57 -5.34
CA ILE A 48 -42.83 0.61 -4.62
C ILE A 48 -42.35 1.84 -5.40
N GLN A 49 -43.28 2.70 -5.80
CA GLN A 49 -43.02 3.94 -6.53
C GLN A 49 -43.47 5.16 -5.74
N PHE A 50 -42.62 6.18 -5.66
CA PHE A 50 -42.99 7.49 -5.08
C PHE A 50 -42.08 8.63 -5.57
N THR A 51 -42.48 9.88 -5.32
CA THR A 51 -41.77 11.08 -5.82
C THR A 51 -41.44 12.04 -4.69
N ILE A 52 -40.18 12.40 -4.51
CA ILE A 52 -39.69 13.34 -3.50
C ILE A 52 -39.55 14.73 -4.13
N ASN A 53 -40.34 15.68 -3.64
CA ASN A 53 -40.28 17.08 -4.09
C ASN A 53 -39.50 17.92 -3.08
N ASN A 54 -38.32 18.44 -3.44
CA ASN A 54 -37.55 19.35 -2.60
C ASN A 54 -36.80 20.39 -3.45
N ASP A 55 -36.98 21.67 -3.15
CA ASP A 55 -36.29 22.77 -3.84
C ASP A 55 -35.01 23.25 -3.12
N GLY A 56 -34.67 22.62 -1.99
CA GLY A 56 -33.44 22.87 -1.24
C GLY A 56 -33.49 24.12 -0.35
N ASP A 57 -34.66 24.71 -0.09
CA ASP A 57 -34.80 25.87 0.78
C ASP A 57 -35.01 25.52 2.28
N GLY A 58 -35.34 24.25 2.56
CA GLY A 58 -35.55 23.71 3.90
C GLY A 58 -36.98 23.83 4.44
N ASP A 59 -37.97 24.15 3.60
CA ASP A 59 -39.38 24.29 3.99
C ASP A 59 -40.00 22.92 4.39
N PRO A 60 -40.71 22.81 5.54
CA PRO A 60 -41.50 21.63 5.87
C PRO A 60 -42.59 21.25 4.84
N VAL A 61 -42.98 22.11 3.88
CA VAL A 61 -43.91 21.71 2.79
C VAL A 61 -43.25 20.79 1.76
N ASP A 62 -41.91 20.83 1.62
CA ASP A 62 -41.09 19.94 0.76
C ASP A 62 -41.02 18.48 1.27
N LYS A 63 -41.66 18.21 2.41
CA LYS A 63 -41.57 16.91 3.11
C LYS A 63 -42.79 16.02 2.92
N LYS A 64 -43.73 16.41 2.05
CA LYS A 64 -44.96 15.63 1.80
C LYS A 64 -44.90 14.84 0.52
N VAL A 65 -44.38 13.62 0.64
CA VAL A 65 -44.70 12.53 -0.29
C VAL A 65 -45.60 11.55 0.44
N ASP A 66 -46.71 11.16 -0.18
CA ASP A 66 -47.47 9.99 0.26
C ASP A 66 -46.63 8.73 -0.07
N VAL A 67 -45.82 8.29 0.89
CA VAL A 67 -45.05 7.05 0.78
C VAL A 67 -45.99 5.87 1.02
N PRO A 68 -46.09 4.91 0.08
CA PRO A 68 -46.99 3.78 0.25
C PRO A 68 -46.62 2.93 1.48
N VAL A 69 -47.63 2.47 2.20
CA VAL A 69 -47.48 1.41 3.20
C VAL A 69 -47.33 0.09 2.46
N TYR A 70 -46.25 -0.67 2.69
CA TYR A 70 -46.08 -1.98 2.05
C TYR A 70 -46.78 -3.07 2.86
N THR A 71 -47.85 -3.64 2.27
CA THR A 71 -48.56 -4.79 2.83
C THR A 71 -48.49 -5.94 1.82
N PRO A 72 -47.62 -6.94 2.03
CA PRO A 72 -47.51 -8.06 1.10
C PRO A 72 -48.82 -8.85 1.03
N TRP A 73 -49.30 -9.12 -0.19
CA TRP A 73 -50.58 -9.78 -0.46
C TRP A 73 -50.66 -11.22 0.11
N SER A 74 -49.51 -11.88 0.25
CA SER A 74 -49.36 -13.29 0.65
C SER A 74 -48.82 -13.47 2.07
N GLY A 75 -48.53 -12.39 2.81
CA GLY A 75 -47.83 -12.47 4.10
C GLY A 75 -46.32 -12.76 4.00
N THR A 76 -45.76 -12.71 2.79
CA THR A 76 -44.34 -12.94 2.50
C THR A 76 -43.59 -11.61 2.35
N THR A 77 -42.35 -11.46 2.82
CA THR A 77 -41.53 -10.27 2.56
C THR A 77 -40.49 -10.55 1.45
N PRO A 78 -40.85 -10.45 0.16
CA PRO A 78 -39.89 -10.64 -0.92
C PRO A 78 -38.89 -9.48 -0.96
N THR A 79 -37.83 -9.65 -1.74
CA THR A 79 -37.00 -8.53 -2.19
C THR A 79 -37.89 -7.55 -2.97
N LEU A 80 -37.86 -6.29 -2.54
CA LEU A 80 -38.65 -5.19 -3.08
C LEU A 80 -37.80 -4.41 -4.06
N ARG A 81 -38.43 -3.97 -5.16
CA ARG A 81 -37.89 -2.91 -5.99
C ARG A 81 -38.40 -1.58 -5.47
N ILE A 82 -37.51 -0.69 -5.07
CA ILE A 82 -37.86 0.70 -4.75
C ILE A 82 -37.46 1.55 -5.95
N GLU A 83 -38.44 2.20 -6.55
CA GLU A 83 -38.28 3.21 -7.59
C GLU A 83 -38.73 4.55 -7.04
N PHE A 84 -37.88 5.57 -7.15
CA PHE A 84 -38.23 6.90 -6.67
C PHE A 84 -37.67 7.98 -7.58
N THR A 85 -38.44 9.05 -7.73
CA THR A 85 -38.02 10.23 -8.48
C THR A 85 -37.75 11.35 -7.49
N ILE A 86 -36.62 12.05 -7.63
CA ILE A 86 -36.33 13.24 -6.84
C ILE A 86 -36.41 14.47 -7.74
N THR A 87 -37.33 15.36 -7.42
CA THR A 87 -37.64 16.58 -8.18
C THR A 87 -37.57 17.81 -7.29
N GLY A 88 -37.25 18.97 -7.85
CA GLY A 88 -37.22 20.26 -7.16
C GLY A 88 -37.63 21.42 -8.07
N THR A 89 -37.67 22.64 -7.54
CA THR A 89 -37.80 23.85 -8.35
C THR A 89 -36.53 24.66 -8.29
N ASN A 90 -35.89 24.92 -9.44
CA ASN A 90 -34.70 25.78 -9.47
C ASN A 90 -35.07 27.26 -9.27
N ASN A 91 -34.05 28.12 -9.16
CA ASN A 91 -34.18 29.59 -8.99
C ASN A 91 -35.01 30.32 -10.07
N THR A 92 -35.42 29.62 -11.14
CA THR A 92 -36.26 30.14 -12.23
C THR A 92 -37.67 29.54 -12.24
N SER A 93 -38.05 28.81 -11.18
CA SER A 93 -39.34 28.10 -11.04
C SER A 93 -39.55 26.99 -12.08
N ALA A 94 -38.49 26.51 -12.73
CA ALA A 94 -38.53 25.33 -13.59
C ALA A 94 -38.23 24.08 -12.75
N THR A 95 -38.85 22.95 -13.11
CA THR A 95 -38.58 21.65 -12.50
C THR A 95 -37.11 21.27 -12.73
N ALA A 96 -36.42 20.98 -11.64
CA ALA A 96 -35.06 20.42 -11.61
C ALA A 96 -35.12 18.97 -11.12
N PHE A 97 -34.16 18.14 -11.53
CA PHE A 97 -34.15 16.72 -11.23
C PHE A 97 -32.84 16.31 -10.56
N TYR A 98 -32.90 15.76 -9.36
CA TYR A 98 -31.68 15.44 -8.62
C TYR A 98 -30.87 14.32 -9.31
N GLY A 99 -29.63 14.63 -9.68
CA GLY A 99 -28.73 13.76 -10.46
C GLY A 99 -28.63 14.13 -11.94
N ASP A 100 -29.26 15.22 -12.39
CA ASP A 100 -29.08 15.77 -13.74
C ASP A 100 -27.79 16.62 -13.87
N ASP A 101 -27.28 17.12 -12.74
CA ASP A 101 -26.07 17.92 -12.62
C ASP A 101 -24.87 17.13 -12.07
N ALA A 102 -23.66 17.44 -12.57
CA ALA A 102 -22.43 16.68 -12.27
C ALA A 102 -21.93 16.77 -10.80
N TRP A 103 -22.56 17.59 -9.97
CA TRP A 103 -22.22 17.79 -8.55
C TRP A 103 -23.27 17.16 -7.60
N GLU A 104 -24.37 16.64 -8.14
CA GLU A 104 -25.36 15.86 -7.42
C GLU A 104 -25.00 14.37 -7.55
N ASP A 105 -24.54 13.77 -6.45
CA ASP A 105 -23.95 12.42 -6.46
C ASP A 105 -24.79 11.45 -5.61
N TRP A 106 -24.67 10.15 -5.90
CA TRP A 106 -25.32 9.06 -5.17
C TRP A 106 -24.98 9.08 -3.67
N LYS A 107 -23.82 9.61 -3.30
CA LYS A 107 -23.30 9.68 -1.91
C LYS A 107 -24.19 10.44 -0.95
N ASN A 108 -25.06 11.27 -1.49
CA ASN A 108 -26.01 12.07 -0.75
C ASN A 108 -27.38 11.37 -0.60
N ILE A 109 -27.56 10.22 -1.24
CA ILE A 109 -28.74 9.36 -1.11
C ILE A 109 -28.36 8.20 -0.19
N SER A 110 -29.19 7.96 0.83
CA SER A 110 -29.02 6.88 1.79
C SER A 110 -30.30 6.05 1.87
N ILE A 111 -30.19 4.73 1.75
CA ILE A 111 -31.30 3.80 1.97
C ILE A 111 -30.88 2.83 3.06
N THR A 112 -31.53 2.95 4.21
CA THR A 112 -31.15 2.28 5.46
C THR A 112 -32.41 1.78 6.20
N GLY A 113 -32.24 1.26 7.41
CA GLY A 113 -33.34 0.76 8.24
C GLY A 113 -33.31 -0.76 8.36
N ASP A 114 -34.47 -1.38 8.44
CA ASP A 114 -34.63 -2.82 8.65
C ASP A 114 -34.52 -3.60 7.32
N ILE A 115 -33.36 -3.49 6.65
CA ILE A 115 -33.03 -4.16 5.38
C ILE A 115 -31.83 -5.12 5.52
N LEU A 116 -31.77 -6.13 4.64
CA LEU A 116 -30.78 -7.21 4.70
C LEU A 116 -29.34 -6.74 4.49
N TYR A 117 -29.12 -5.92 3.46
CA TYR A 117 -27.84 -5.31 3.14
C TYR A 117 -28.02 -3.81 2.86
N PRO A 118 -27.09 -2.95 3.31
CA PRO A 118 -27.12 -1.53 2.96
C PRO A 118 -27.01 -1.32 1.45
N VAL A 119 -27.71 -0.31 0.93
CA VAL A 119 -27.59 0.10 -0.47
C VAL A 119 -26.28 0.89 -0.66
N THR A 120 -25.48 0.48 -1.64
CA THR A 120 -24.20 1.09 -2.05
C THR A 120 -24.28 1.66 -3.46
N GLU A 121 -23.22 2.37 -3.90
CA GLU A 121 -23.07 2.89 -5.28
C GLU A 121 -23.36 1.86 -6.37
N SER A 122 -22.91 0.62 -6.18
CA SER A 122 -23.08 -0.44 -7.19
C SER A 122 -24.51 -0.99 -7.24
N THR A 123 -25.32 -0.72 -6.22
CA THR A 123 -26.70 -1.25 -6.08
C THR A 123 -27.79 -0.18 -6.22
N LEU A 124 -27.43 1.10 -6.14
CA LEU A 124 -28.29 2.23 -6.43
C LEU A 124 -28.08 2.68 -7.88
N SER A 125 -29.12 2.55 -8.72
CA SER A 125 -29.03 2.90 -10.13
C SER A 125 -29.80 4.18 -10.43
N HIS A 126 -29.14 5.15 -11.07
CA HIS A 126 -29.81 6.28 -11.72
C HIS A 126 -30.33 5.84 -13.10
N VAL A 127 -31.63 6.00 -13.34
CA VAL A 127 -32.33 5.48 -14.51
C VAL A 127 -32.87 6.66 -15.33
N GLY A 128 -32.16 7.07 -16.37
CA GLY A 128 -32.64 8.13 -17.27
C GLY A 128 -32.14 9.54 -16.89
N THR A 129 -32.88 10.58 -17.31
CA THR A 129 -32.45 12.00 -17.22
C THR A 129 -33.30 12.83 -16.25
N ASN A 130 -34.24 12.20 -15.54
CA ASN A 130 -35.27 12.88 -14.76
C ASN A 130 -35.15 12.59 -13.26
N GLY A 131 -33.93 12.38 -12.74
CA GLY A 131 -33.71 12.14 -11.30
C GLY A 131 -34.43 10.90 -10.79
N GLU A 132 -34.57 9.89 -11.66
CA GLU A 132 -35.20 8.61 -11.37
C GLU A 132 -34.14 7.65 -10.85
N TRP A 133 -34.40 7.07 -9.69
CA TRP A 133 -33.49 6.17 -9.01
C TRP A 133 -34.21 4.85 -8.71
N GLN A 134 -33.47 3.75 -8.80
CA GLN A 134 -33.97 2.43 -8.43
C GLN A 134 -32.94 1.65 -7.62
N CYS A 135 -33.44 0.82 -6.71
CA CYS A 135 -32.64 -0.17 -6.00
C CYS A 135 -33.49 -1.40 -5.64
N LEU A 136 -32.81 -2.49 -5.28
CA LEU A 136 -33.42 -3.67 -4.70
C LEU A 136 -33.10 -3.72 -3.20
N VAL A 137 -34.11 -3.92 -2.36
CA VAL A 137 -33.95 -4.05 -0.91
C VAL A 137 -34.75 -5.23 -0.39
N THR A 138 -34.19 -5.96 0.57
CA THR A 138 -34.87 -7.10 1.20
C THR A 138 -35.20 -6.75 2.66
N PRO A 139 -36.48 -6.57 3.02
CA PRO A 139 -36.89 -6.35 4.40
C PRO A 139 -36.52 -7.53 5.31
N ILE A 140 -36.01 -7.25 6.51
CA ILE A 140 -35.67 -8.28 7.50
C ILE A 140 -36.54 -8.27 8.75
N LYS A 141 -37.44 -7.28 8.87
CA LYS A 141 -38.23 -7.08 10.08
C LYS A 141 -39.68 -6.74 9.76
N PRO A 142 -40.63 -7.65 10.06
CA PRO A 142 -42.05 -7.32 10.08
C PRO A 142 -42.33 -6.20 11.09
N GLY A 143 -43.14 -5.20 10.74
CA GLY A 143 -43.33 -4.00 11.56
C GLY A 143 -42.14 -3.03 11.56
N GLY A 144 -41.11 -3.30 10.74
CA GLY A 144 -39.92 -2.47 10.58
C GLY A 144 -40.12 -1.30 9.62
N ALA A 145 -39.04 -0.56 9.37
CA ALA A 145 -39.06 0.58 8.48
C ALA A 145 -37.83 0.62 7.57
N ILE A 146 -38.06 0.99 6.30
CA ILE A 146 -37.00 1.35 5.35
C ILE A 146 -36.96 2.87 5.26
N MET A 147 -35.80 3.45 5.52
CA MET A 147 -35.57 4.88 5.55
C MET A 147 -34.77 5.30 4.32
N LEU A 148 -35.35 6.15 3.49
CA LEU A 148 -34.67 6.83 2.39
C LEU A 148 -34.35 8.26 2.85
N GLY A 149 -33.07 8.59 3.01
CA GLY A 149 -32.59 9.92 3.34
C GLY A 149 -31.87 10.55 2.16
N ILE A 150 -32.09 11.84 1.92
CA ILE A 150 -31.36 12.63 0.92
C ILE A 150 -30.82 13.88 1.61
N ASP A 151 -29.52 14.14 1.42
CA ASP A 151 -28.83 15.31 1.95
C ASP A 151 -28.36 16.22 0.81
N TRP A 152 -28.87 17.44 0.74
CA TRP A 152 -28.45 18.43 -0.26
C TRP A 152 -27.34 19.29 0.34
N PRO A 153 -26.10 19.23 -0.16
CA PRO A 153 -24.97 19.94 0.45
C PRO A 153 -25.24 21.45 0.60
N GLY A 154 -25.36 21.92 1.84
CA GLY A 154 -25.64 23.32 2.18
C GLY A 154 -27.11 23.75 2.14
N ASN A 155 -28.02 22.85 1.74
CA ASN A 155 -29.43 23.13 1.41
C ASN A 155 -30.42 22.21 2.16
N GLY A 156 -29.98 21.53 3.22
CA GLY A 156 -30.83 20.74 4.12
C GLY A 156 -31.03 19.29 3.67
N SER A 157 -31.91 18.56 4.37
CA SER A 157 -32.14 17.12 4.15
C SER A 157 -33.62 16.73 4.27
N ALA A 158 -33.96 15.62 3.61
CA ALA A 158 -35.30 15.02 3.62
C ALA A 158 -35.18 13.52 3.93
N THR A 159 -36.20 12.96 4.56
CA THR A 159 -36.24 11.54 4.90
C THR A 159 -37.63 10.99 4.73
N GLN A 160 -37.75 9.97 3.89
CA GLN A 160 -38.97 9.23 3.65
C GLN A 160 -38.89 7.85 4.31
N THR A 161 -40.02 7.36 4.79
CA THR A 161 -40.07 6.10 5.53
C THR A 161 -41.14 5.19 4.93
N ILE A 162 -40.72 4.03 4.45
CA ILE A 162 -41.60 2.94 4.02
C ILE A 162 -41.80 2.03 5.24
N GLN A 163 -43.04 1.96 5.73
CA GLN A 163 -43.40 1.05 6.83
C GLN A 163 -43.68 -0.35 6.28
N ILE A 164 -43.04 -1.35 6.88
CA ILE A 164 -43.23 -2.77 6.57
C ILE A 164 -44.31 -3.30 7.51
N ILE A 165 -45.50 -3.64 7.00
CA ILE A 165 -46.64 -4.00 7.87
C ILE A 165 -46.59 -5.45 8.34
N ASN A 166 -46.29 -6.40 7.45
CA ASN A 166 -46.45 -7.84 7.67
C ASN A 166 -45.25 -8.64 7.15
N GLY A 167 -44.97 -9.81 7.75
CA GLY A 167 -43.93 -10.76 7.33
C GLY A 167 -43.65 -11.86 8.36
N THR A 168 -42.77 -12.81 8.04
CA THR A 168 -42.30 -13.86 8.97
C THR A 168 -41.11 -13.34 9.76
N PHE A 169 -41.06 -13.61 11.07
CA PHE A 169 -39.93 -13.28 11.91
C PHE A 169 -38.87 -14.37 11.77
N VAL A 170 -37.75 -14.04 11.13
CA VAL A 170 -36.54 -14.86 11.19
C VAL A 170 -35.59 -14.14 12.14
N THR A 171 -35.21 -14.80 13.22
CA THR A 171 -34.36 -14.18 14.25
C THR A 171 -33.28 -15.16 14.66
N PRO A 172 -32.01 -14.90 14.33
CA PRO A 172 -30.92 -15.67 14.89
C PRO A 172 -30.79 -15.33 16.38
N LEU A 173 -30.45 -16.33 17.20
CA LEU A 173 -30.23 -16.13 18.65
C LEU A 173 -28.88 -15.45 18.94
N VAL A 174 -28.05 -15.27 17.93
CA VAL A 174 -26.81 -14.49 17.96
C VAL A 174 -26.79 -13.52 16.79
N HIS A 175 -26.16 -12.37 16.96
CA HIS A 175 -25.93 -11.42 15.86
C HIS A 175 -24.55 -11.60 15.21
N SER A 176 -23.63 -12.28 15.91
CA SER A 176 -22.32 -12.60 15.37
C SER A 176 -21.69 -13.87 15.99
N PHE A 177 -20.68 -14.41 15.30
CA PHE A 177 -19.77 -15.46 15.81
C PHE A 177 -18.39 -15.35 15.16
N SER A 178 -17.34 -15.90 15.78
CA SER A 178 -15.97 -15.80 15.27
C SER A 178 -15.69 -16.80 14.13
N TRP A 179 -15.07 -16.32 13.06
CA TRP A 179 -14.56 -17.15 11.96
C TRP A 179 -13.50 -18.15 12.45
N GLY A 180 -13.47 -19.32 11.82
CA GLY A 180 -12.47 -20.36 12.03
C GLY A 180 -12.79 -21.36 13.15
N LEU A 181 -13.98 -21.28 13.76
CA LEU A 181 -14.46 -22.21 14.79
C LEU A 181 -15.78 -22.85 14.38
N ASP A 182 -16.01 -24.09 14.81
CA ASP A 182 -17.31 -24.73 14.68
C ASP A 182 -18.34 -23.97 15.51
N PHE A 183 -19.48 -23.66 14.91
CA PHE A 183 -20.51 -22.85 15.54
C PHE A 183 -21.90 -23.48 15.37
N LEU A 184 -22.64 -23.57 16.46
CA LEU A 184 -24.05 -23.99 16.45
C LEU A 184 -24.93 -22.74 16.36
N LEU A 185 -25.34 -22.39 15.15
CA LEU A 185 -26.30 -21.31 14.90
C LEU A 185 -27.72 -21.81 15.22
N LYS A 186 -28.43 -21.08 16.07
CA LYS A 186 -29.85 -21.30 16.38
C LYS A 186 -30.68 -20.17 15.83
N VAL A 187 -31.75 -20.52 15.11
CA VAL A 187 -32.64 -19.60 14.43
C VAL A 187 -34.06 -19.84 14.92
N SER A 188 -34.76 -18.76 15.27
CA SER A 188 -36.19 -18.77 15.57
C SER A 188 -36.97 -18.31 14.34
N VAL A 189 -38.00 -19.06 13.96
CA VAL A 189 -38.93 -18.72 12.88
C VAL A 189 -40.35 -18.65 13.43
N LEU A 190 -40.94 -17.45 13.41
CA LEU A 190 -42.31 -17.19 13.84
C LEU A 190 -43.13 -16.62 12.69
N ASP A 191 -44.41 -16.98 12.59
CA ASP A 191 -45.31 -16.39 11.60
C ASP A 191 -45.69 -14.95 11.98
N ILE A 192 -46.51 -14.34 11.14
CA ILE A 192 -47.02 -12.97 11.30
C ILE A 192 -47.70 -12.70 12.65
N ASP A 193 -48.30 -13.72 13.27
CA ASP A 193 -49.00 -13.61 14.55
C ASP A 193 -48.06 -13.93 15.74
N GLY A 194 -46.77 -14.15 15.46
CA GLY A 194 -45.77 -14.55 16.43
C GLY A 194 -45.83 -16.03 16.84
N ALA A 195 -46.58 -16.86 16.11
CA ALA A 195 -46.70 -18.28 16.41
C ALA A 195 -45.53 -19.08 15.80
N PRO A 196 -45.02 -20.12 16.47
CA PRO A 196 -43.86 -20.85 15.97
C PRO A 196 -44.12 -21.67 14.71
N VAL A 197 -43.26 -21.49 13.71
CA VAL A 197 -43.36 -22.15 12.40
C VAL A 197 -42.61 -23.48 12.42
N LYS A 198 -43.35 -24.60 12.38
CA LYS A 198 -42.80 -25.94 12.66
C LYS A 198 -42.28 -26.72 11.45
N ASN A 199 -42.62 -26.25 10.26
CA ASN A 199 -42.43 -26.95 8.98
C ASN A 199 -41.92 -26.01 7.87
N ALA A 200 -41.15 -24.99 8.24
CA ALA A 200 -40.40 -24.19 7.28
C ALA A 200 -39.18 -24.97 6.76
N LYS A 201 -38.75 -24.66 5.55
CA LYS A 201 -37.40 -24.95 5.08
C LYS A 201 -36.54 -23.72 5.36
N VAL A 202 -35.47 -23.85 6.14
CA VAL A 202 -34.57 -22.74 6.47
C VAL A 202 -33.21 -23.00 5.84
N CYS A 203 -32.73 -22.03 5.06
CA CYS A 203 -31.49 -22.12 4.28
C CYS A 203 -30.50 -21.04 4.75
N LEU A 204 -29.21 -21.36 4.67
CA LEU A 204 -28.09 -20.46 4.87
C LEU A 204 -27.39 -20.22 3.54
N LEU A 205 -27.14 -18.95 3.23
CA LEU A 205 -26.42 -18.50 2.05
C LEU A 205 -25.28 -17.58 2.46
N TRP A 206 -24.18 -17.60 1.72
CA TRP A 206 -23.15 -16.59 1.86
C TRP A 206 -23.65 -15.26 1.27
N GLU A 207 -23.26 -14.13 1.85
CA GLU A 207 -23.59 -12.81 1.28
C GLU A 207 -23.11 -12.68 -0.18
N GLU A 208 -23.99 -12.17 -1.04
CA GLU A 208 -23.82 -12.07 -2.50
C GLU A 208 -23.65 -13.41 -3.23
N GLU A 209 -23.92 -14.55 -2.59
CA GLU A 209 -24.00 -15.85 -3.25
C GLU A 209 -25.45 -16.34 -3.26
N ASP A 210 -25.88 -16.87 -4.40
CA ASP A 210 -27.22 -17.43 -4.57
C ASP A 210 -27.29 -18.91 -4.17
N ASP A 211 -26.13 -19.55 -3.96
CA ASP A 211 -26.02 -20.97 -3.61
C ASP A 211 -26.21 -21.19 -2.10
N GLU A 212 -27.07 -22.16 -1.78
CA GLU A 212 -27.34 -22.59 -0.41
C GLU A 212 -26.21 -23.51 0.06
N PHE A 213 -25.46 -23.11 1.09
CA PHE A 213 -24.39 -23.95 1.64
C PHE A 213 -24.88 -24.87 2.77
N ASN A 214 -26.01 -24.55 3.40
CA ASN A 214 -26.62 -25.36 4.45
C ASN A 214 -28.14 -25.16 4.51
N GLU A 215 -28.90 -26.21 4.79
CA GLU A 215 -30.37 -26.16 4.87
C GLU A 215 -30.93 -27.17 5.87
N THR A 216 -32.13 -26.90 6.38
CA THR A 216 -32.90 -27.86 7.17
C THR A 216 -34.40 -27.70 6.92
N GLU A 217 -35.13 -28.82 6.96
CA GLU A 217 -36.59 -28.84 6.86
C GLU A 217 -37.23 -29.15 8.22
N GLY A 218 -38.29 -28.40 8.54
CA GLY A 218 -39.02 -28.54 9.79
C GLY A 218 -39.92 -29.77 9.81
N PHE A 219 -39.75 -30.60 10.84
CA PHE A 219 -40.59 -31.79 11.09
C PHE A 219 -41.16 -31.79 12.51
N ASN A 220 -41.27 -30.60 13.13
CA ASN A 220 -41.70 -30.43 14.52
C ASN A 220 -40.86 -31.26 15.52
N LYS A 221 -39.53 -31.25 15.35
CA LYS A 221 -38.55 -31.91 16.24
C LYS A 221 -37.56 -30.89 16.84
N PRO A 222 -36.92 -31.17 17.98
CA PRO A 222 -35.87 -30.29 18.52
C PRO A 222 -34.81 -29.96 17.46
N GLY A 223 -34.53 -28.67 17.25
CA GLY A 223 -33.60 -28.19 16.23
C GLY A 223 -34.11 -28.22 14.78
N ASN A 224 -35.27 -28.82 14.52
CA ASN A 224 -35.93 -28.89 13.22
C ASN A 224 -37.42 -28.52 13.36
N GLY A 225 -37.69 -27.30 13.82
CA GLY A 225 -39.00 -26.66 13.86
C GLY A 225 -39.81 -26.82 15.14
N MET A 226 -39.40 -27.65 16.11
CA MET A 226 -40.11 -27.67 17.41
C MET A 226 -39.96 -26.30 18.09
N ASN A 227 -41.08 -25.71 18.52
CA ASN A 227 -41.15 -24.33 19.01
C ASN A 227 -40.60 -23.28 18.04
N GLY A 228 -40.57 -23.58 16.72
CA GLY A 228 -40.05 -22.67 15.70
C GLY A 228 -38.53 -22.57 15.67
N GLU A 229 -37.81 -23.44 16.39
CA GLU A 229 -36.35 -23.42 16.43
C GLU A 229 -35.72 -24.31 15.35
N TYR A 230 -34.73 -23.77 14.66
CA TYR A 230 -33.93 -24.42 13.63
C TYR A 230 -32.44 -24.29 13.97
N TRP A 231 -31.69 -25.38 13.93
CA TRP A 231 -30.29 -25.41 14.34
C TRP A 231 -29.39 -25.79 13.18
N PHE A 232 -28.23 -25.14 13.07
CA PHE A 232 -27.24 -25.36 12.04
C PHE A 232 -25.87 -25.49 12.65
N TRP A 233 -25.16 -26.57 12.32
CA TRP A 233 -23.72 -26.62 12.54
C TRP A 233 -23.02 -25.97 11.35
N ILE A 234 -22.28 -24.91 11.62
CA ILE A 234 -21.38 -24.26 10.67
C ILE A 234 -19.98 -24.74 11.03
N LEU A 235 -19.44 -25.67 10.24
CA LEU A 235 -18.13 -26.25 10.53
C LEU A 235 -17.02 -25.33 10.03
N ARG A 236 -15.88 -25.36 10.70
CA ARG A 236 -14.69 -24.59 10.28
C ARG A 236 -14.32 -24.85 8.81
N GLU A 237 -14.43 -26.09 8.36
CA GLU A 237 -14.04 -26.51 7.01
C GLU A 237 -14.95 -25.94 5.90
N ASP A 238 -16.20 -25.58 6.25
CA ASP A 238 -17.17 -25.01 5.31
C ASP A 238 -17.01 -23.48 5.16
N GLN A 239 -16.26 -22.81 6.04
CA GLN A 239 -16.16 -21.34 6.15
C GLN A 239 -15.19 -20.68 5.15
N GLY A 240 -14.60 -21.42 4.20
CA GLY A 240 -13.68 -20.88 3.19
C GLY A 240 -12.33 -20.39 3.73
N SER A 241 -11.43 -19.97 2.82
CA SER A 241 -10.04 -19.56 3.12
C SER A 241 -9.81 -18.04 3.19
N LEU A 242 -10.76 -17.24 2.73
CA LEU A 242 -10.79 -15.78 2.84
C LEU A 242 -12.01 -15.42 3.68
N PRO A 243 -11.95 -14.41 4.56
CA PRO A 243 -13.01 -14.17 5.53
C PRO A 243 -14.35 -13.92 4.83
N PRO A 244 -15.35 -14.82 4.96
CA PRO A 244 -16.70 -14.49 4.53
C PRO A 244 -17.25 -13.37 5.43
N LYS A 245 -17.66 -12.27 4.80
CA LYS A 245 -19.06 -12.01 4.47
C LYS A 245 -20.14 -12.47 5.47
N ASN A 246 -21.22 -11.70 5.58
CA ASN A 246 -22.39 -12.03 6.40
C ASN A 246 -23.04 -13.35 5.93
N ILE A 247 -23.68 -14.09 6.84
CA ILE A 247 -24.55 -15.22 6.47
C ILE A 247 -25.99 -14.73 6.37
N THR A 248 -26.60 -14.93 5.20
CA THR A 248 -28.03 -14.74 5.00
C THR A 248 -28.78 -15.97 5.49
N ILE A 249 -29.76 -15.77 6.36
CA ILE A 249 -30.68 -16.80 6.85
C ILE A 249 -32.02 -16.55 6.15
N ALA A 250 -32.51 -17.52 5.41
CA ALA A 250 -33.75 -17.40 4.65
C ALA A 250 -34.73 -18.53 5.00
N ALA A 251 -35.95 -18.17 5.41
CA ALA A 251 -37.01 -19.15 5.67
C ALA A 251 -37.96 -19.23 4.47
N LYS A 252 -38.23 -20.45 3.98
CA LYS A 252 -39.14 -20.79 2.87
C LYS A 252 -40.32 -21.64 3.34
N TRP A 253 -41.44 -21.49 2.66
CA TRP A 253 -42.58 -22.39 2.79
C TRP A 253 -43.24 -22.59 1.42
N VAL A 254 -43.34 -23.85 0.97
CA VAL A 254 -44.02 -24.27 -0.28
C VAL A 254 -43.59 -23.45 -1.51
N GLY A 255 -42.28 -23.28 -1.68
CA GLY A 255 -41.69 -22.72 -2.92
C GLY A 255 -41.34 -21.23 -2.88
N ASP A 256 -41.82 -20.46 -1.90
CA ASP A 256 -41.56 -19.02 -1.78
C ASP A 256 -40.82 -18.67 -0.47
N PHE A 257 -40.00 -17.61 -0.48
CA PHE A 257 -39.23 -17.11 0.66
C PHE A 257 -40.01 -16.06 1.47
N TRP A 258 -40.08 -16.23 2.79
CA TRP A 258 -41.06 -15.51 3.63
C TRP A 258 -40.45 -14.64 4.74
N GLY A 259 -39.16 -14.79 5.02
CA GLY A 259 -38.44 -13.95 5.98
C GLY A 259 -36.94 -14.15 5.89
N TYR A 260 -36.20 -13.09 6.22
CA TYR A 260 -34.74 -13.04 6.12
C TYR A 260 -34.12 -12.47 7.39
N ALA A 261 -32.91 -12.91 7.71
CA ALA A 261 -32.06 -12.30 8.71
C ALA A 261 -30.59 -12.42 8.32
N THR A 262 -29.72 -11.67 8.98
CA THR A 262 -28.27 -11.81 8.85
C THR A 262 -27.63 -12.21 10.18
N VAL A 263 -26.54 -12.95 10.10
CA VAL A 263 -25.59 -13.12 11.21
C VAL A 263 -24.19 -12.77 10.71
N MET A 264 -23.49 -11.92 11.46
CA MET A 264 -22.15 -11.45 11.10
C MET A 264 -21.10 -12.47 11.52
N MET A 265 -20.23 -12.87 10.61
CA MET A 265 -19.06 -13.65 11.00
C MET A 265 -17.89 -12.71 11.30
N GLU A 266 -17.55 -12.57 12.57
CA GLU A 266 -16.48 -11.71 13.03
C GLU A 266 -15.12 -12.27 12.62
N ARG A 267 -14.30 -11.43 11.97
CA ARG A 267 -12.89 -11.76 11.75
C ARG A 267 -12.22 -11.96 13.10
N PRO A 268 -11.38 -12.98 13.27
CA PRO A 268 -10.58 -13.07 14.47
C PRO A 268 -9.67 -11.85 14.52
N ILE A 269 -9.42 -11.35 15.73
CA ILE A 269 -8.44 -10.28 15.95
C ILE A 269 -7.13 -10.73 15.30
N ALA A 270 -6.61 -9.93 14.37
CA ALA A 270 -5.38 -10.25 13.68
C ALA A 270 -4.29 -10.59 14.71
N PRO A 271 -3.58 -11.72 14.59
CA PRO A 271 -2.62 -12.12 15.60
C PRO A 271 -1.42 -11.15 15.59
N PRO A 272 -0.89 -10.74 16.76
CA PRO A 272 0.29 -9.89 16.82
C PRO A 272 1.57 -10.63 16.41
N LEU A 273 1.53 -11.96 16.34
CA LEU A 273 2.65 -12.82 16.00
C LEU A 273 2.19 -13.92 15.04
N VAL A 274 2.89 -14.03 13.91
CA VAL A 274 2.64 -15.00 12.84
C VAL A 274 3.93 -15.75 12.52
N PHE A 275 3.81 -17.04 12.20
CA PHE A 275 4.92 -17.91 11.83
C PHE A 275 4.79 -18.37 10.38
N VAL A 276 5.90 -18.31 9.65
CA VAL A 276 5.99 -18.74 8.26
C VAL A 276 7.02 -19.86 8.16
N ASN A 277 6.65 -20.95 7.48
CA ASN A 277 7.53 -22.05 7.15
C ASN A 277 7.01 -22.74 5.87
N ASP A 278 7.88 -22.91 4.87
CA ASP A 278 7.53 -23.50 3.56
C ASP A 278 7.00 -24.95 3.66
N ASP A 279 7.25 -25.66 4.76
CA ASP A 279 6.71 -26.99 5.04
C ASP A 279 5.31 -26.99 5.70
N TYR A 280 4.77 -25.84 6.12
CA TYR A 280 3.44 -25.76 6.73
C TYR A 280 2.32 -26.08 5.73
N ASN A 281 1.24 -26.68 6.23
CA ASN A 281 0.08 -27.06 5.44
C ASN A 281 -1.19 -27.10 6.32
N GLY A 282 -2.32 -27.52 5.73
CA GLY A 282 -3.63 -27.58 6.42
C GLY A 282 -3.67 -28.38 7.72
N SER A 283 -2.70 -29.26 7.97
CA SER A 283 -2.60 -30.04 9.21
C SER A 283 -1.81 -29.32 10.31
N THR A 284 -1.13 -28.20 10.02
CA THR A 284 -0.35 -27.43 10.98
C THR A 284 -1.28 -26.77 12.02
N PRO A 285 -1.07 -26.96 13.33
CA PRO A 285 -1.80 -26.21 14.34
C PRO A 285 -1.66 -24.70 14.14
N GLY A 286 -2.77 -23.98 14.03
CA GLY A 286 -2.77 -22.54 13.73
C GLY A 286 -2.75 -22.18 12.24
N TRP A 287 -2.82 -23.17 11.34
CA TRP A 287 -2.91 -22.97 9.90
C TRP A 287 -4.06 -22.04 9.52
N GLY A 288 -3.77 -21.08 8.64
CA GLY A 288 -4.73 -20.10 8.12
C GLY A 288 -5.07 -18.97 9.09
N TYR A 289 -4.46 -18.96 10.29
CA TYR A 289 -4.64 -17.89 11.27
C TYR A 289 -3.30 -17.26 11.67
N ASN A 290 -2.38 -18.04 12.23
CA ASN A 290 -1.07 -17.56 12.65
C ASN A 290 0.10 -18.43 12.15
N HIS A 291 -0.17 -19.43 11.31
CA HIS A 291 0.83 -20.25 10.62
C HIS A 291 0.52 -20.29 9.13
N PHE A 292 1.53 -19.98 8.31
CA PHE A 292 1.42 -19.90 6.84
C PHE A 292 2.65 -20.48 6.16
N ASN A 293 2.53 -20.91 4.91
CA ASN A 293 3.67 -21.41 4.12
C ASN A 293 4.24 -20.39 3.13
N THR A 294 3.60 -19.23 3.00
CA THR A 294 4.09 -18.10 2.22
C THR A 294 4.33 -16.91 3.15
N ILE A 295 5.30 -16.06 2.81
CA ILE A 295 5.59 -14.84 3.57
C ILE A 295 4.44 -13.85 3.39
N GLN A 296 3.90 -13.74 2.16
CA GLN A 296 2.83 -12.78 1.89
C GLN A 296 1.56 -13.08 2.68
N ASP A 297 1.15 -14.36 2.84
CA ASP A 297 0.00 -14.69 3.67
C ASP A 297 0.25 -14.35 5.15
N GLY A 298 1.49 -14.53 5.61
CA GLY A 298 1.88 -14.13 6.96
C GLY A 298 1.75 -12.62 7.20
N ILE A 299 2.18 -11.81 6.24
CA ILE A 299 2.01 -10.35 6.25
C ILE A 299 0.53 -9.97 6.19
N ASN A 300 -0.26 -10.61 5.32
CA ASN A 300 -1.68 -10.33 5.18
C ASN A 300 -2.43 -10.58 6.49
N ALA A 301 -2.09 -11.65 7.21
CA ALA A 301 -2.76 -12.06 8.44
C ALA A 301 -2.33 -11.29 9.70
N VAL A 302 -1.06 -10.88 9.81
CA VAL A 302 -0.54 -10.25 11.05
C VAL A 302 -1.23 -8.91 11.34
N ALA A 303 -1.43 -8.61 12.63
CA ALA A 303 -1.88 -7.30 13.07
C ALA A 303 -0.87 -6.20 12.69
N ALA A 304 -1.36 -4.97 12.52
CA ALA A 304 -0.50 -3.80 12.45
C ALA A 304 0.41 -3.71 13.69
N ASN A 305 1.67 -3.35 13.48
CA ASN A 305 2.77 -3.40 14.43
C ASN A 305 3.11 -4.80 14.96
N GLY A 306 2.55 -5.87 14.36
CA GLY A 306 2.87 -7.24 14.72
C GLY A 306 4.18 -7.73 14.11
N THR A 307 4.46 -9.02 14.29
CA THR A 307 5.70 -9.67 13.84
C THR A 307 5.40 -10.91 13.01
N VAL A 308 6.09 -11.03 11.88
CA VAL A 308 6.13 -12.21 11.03
C VAL A 308 7.49 -12.88 11.19
N CYS A 309 7.51 -14.05 11.81
CA CYS A 309 8.72 -14.86 12.01
C CYS A 309 8.81 -15.90 10.90
N VAL A 310 9.81 -15.78 10.03
CA VAL A 310 10.00 -16.65 8.87
C VAL A 310 11.11 -17.66 9.17
N SER A 311 10.77 -18.94 9.09
CA SER A 311 11.70 -20.05 9.29
C SER A 311 12.67 -20.16 8.11
N ASN A 312 13.80 -20.84 8.34
CA ASN A 312 14.72 -21.23 7.26
C ASN A 312 13.94 -21.93 6.14
N GLY A 313 14.21 -21.55 4.90
CA GLY A 313 13.43 -21.96 3.74
C GLY A 313 13.79 -21.10 2.53
N THR A 314 13.26 -21.47 1.36
CA THR A 314 13.41 -20.69 0.13
C THR A 314 12.04 -20.27 -0.38
N TYR A 315 11.79 -18.97 -0.34
CA TYR A 315 10.51 -18.35 -0.66
C TYR A 315 10.63 -17.64 -2.02
N GLY A 316 9.95 -18.20 -3.02
CA GLY A 316 9.89 -17.66 -4.37
C GLY A 316 8.73 -16.67 -4.53
N GLU A 317 8.86 -15.50 -3.90
CA GLU A 317 7.77 -14.52 -3.79
C GLU A 317 8.29 -13.09 -4.08
N ASP A 318 7.39 -12.21 -4.54
CA ASP A 318 7.59 -10.76 -4.53
C ASP A 318 6.79 -10.20 -3.34
N ILE A 319 7.49 -9.71 -2.30
CA ILE A 319 6.84 -9.35 -1.03
C ILE A 319 6.37 -7.90 -1.05
N LEU A 320 5.09 -7.67 -0.73
CA LEU A 320 4.53 -6.35 -0.45
C LEU A 320 4.30 -6.19 1.05
N VAL A 321 4.97 -5.20 1.65
CA VAL A 321 4.76 -4.80 3.04
C VAL A 321 3.96 -3.49 3.07
N ASP A 322 2.65 -3.64 3.17
CA ASP A 322 1.63 -2.58 3.17
C ASP A 322 1.01 -2.34 4.56
N LYS A 323 1.73 -2.76 5.62
CA LYS A 323 1.40 -2.48 7.01
C LYS A 323 2.68 -2.31 7.83
N SER A 324 2.66 -1.46 8.85
CA SER A 324 3.74 -1.41 9.84
C SER A 324 3.89 -2.78 10.50
N LEU A 325 5.06 -3.41 10.44
CA LEU A 325 5.34 -4.72 11.06
C LEU A 325 6.84 -4.98 11.19
N SER A 326 7.20 -6.04 11.91
CA SER A 326 8.54 -6.64 11.88
C SER A 326 8.53 -7.93 11.08
N LEU A 327 9.27 -7.97 9.98
CA LEU A 327 9.51 -9.16 9.16
C LEU A 327 10.90 -9.71 9.51
N LEU A 328 10.94 -10.87 10.16
CA LEU A 328 12.14 -11.44 10.77
C LEU A 328 12.44 -12.83 10.21
N GLY A 329 13.52 -12.95 9.46
CA GLY A 329 14.06 -14.23 9.01
C GLY A 329 14.87 -14.89 10.11
N ALA A 330 14.71 -16.20 10.27
CA ALA A 330 15.37 -16.97 11.33
C ALA A 330 16.90 -16.89 11.25
N ASN A 331 17.44 -16.79 10.03
CA ASN A 331 18.88 -16.69 9.79
C ASN A 331 19.14 -16.19 8.36
N LYS A 332 19.93 -15.11 8.23
CA LYS A 332 20.27 -14.50 6.93
C LYS A 332 20.94 -15.43 5.95
N TYR A 333 21.60 -16.49 6.40
CA TYR A 333 22.27 -17.48 5.53
C TYR A 333 21.35 -18.59 5.01
N SER A 334 20.14 -18.72 5.55
CA SER A 334 19.23 -19.85 5.25
C SER A 334 17.75 -19.49 5.14
N THR A 335 17.38 -18.22 5.33
CA THR A 335 16.04 -17.69 5.05
C THR A 335 16.13 -16.86 3.79
N ILE A 336 15.74 -17.45 2.66
CA ILE A 336 16.04 -16.91 1.32
C ILE A 336 14.74 -16.46 0.65
N ILE A 337 14.69 -15.19 0.24
CA ILE A 337 13.69 -14.65 -0.68
C ILE A 337 14.35 -14.59 -2.05
N THR A 338 13.79 -15.26 -3.06
CA THR A 338 14.41 -15.36 -4.39
C THR A 338 13.44 -15.03 -5.52
N GLY A 339 13.90 -14.17 -6.43
CA GLY A 339 13.19 -13.83 -7.66
C GLY A 339 13.47 -14.79 -8.81
N SER A 340 12.77 -14.55 -9.93
CA SER A 340 13.01 -15.23 -11.22
C SER A 340 13.78 -14.36 -12.23
N GLY A 341 14.31 -13.22 -11.78
CA GLY A 341 15.03 -12.22 -12.58
C GLY A 341 14.32 -10.87 -12.64
N ASN A 342 12.99 -10.85 -12.71
CA ASN A 342 12.16 -9.64 -12.66
C ASN A 342 11.53 -9.42 -11.27
N GLY A 343 10.73 -8.37 -11.10
CA GLY A 343 9.99 -8.12 -9.86
C GLY A 343 10.79 -7.30 -8.83
N THR A 344 10.45 -7.45 -7.56
CA THR A 344 11.13 -6.79 -6.44
C THR A 344 11.00 -7.66 -5.21
N GLY A 345 12.12 -7.98 -4.57
CA GLY A 345 12.13 -8.92 -3.45
C GLY A 345 11.27 -8.48 -2.28
N VAL A 346 11.48 -7.25 -1.79
CA VAL A 346 10.65 -6.66 -0.75
C VAL A 346 10.31 -5.21 -1.10
N ASN A 347 9.02 -4.93 -1.28
CA ASN A 347 8.46 -3.61 -1.50
C ASN A 347 7.80 -3.09 -0.23
N ILE A 348 8.40 -2.06 0.36
CA ILE A 348 7.93 -1.45 1.60
C ILE A 348 7.22 -0.14 1.26
N THR A 349 5.92 -0.10 1.52
CA THR A 349 5.06 1.08 1.29
C THR A 349 4.55 1.72 2.57
N GLU A 350 4.73 1.08 3.72
CA GLU A 350 4.30 1.59 5.02
C GLU A 350 5.44 1.98 5.94
N ASP A 351 5.17 2.92 6.85
CA ASP A 351 6.13 3.41 7.82
C ASP A 351 6.41 2.38 8.93
N ASN A 352 7.53 2.52 9.64
CA ASN A 352 7.90 1.72 10.81
C ASN A 352 8.00 0.20 10.53
N VAL A 353 8.47 -0.18 9.35
CA VAL A 353 8.74 -1.58 9.00
C VAL A 353 10.16 -1.96 9.38
N THR A 354 10.32 -3.13 9.99
CA THR A 354 11.64 -3.77 10.17
C THR A 354 11.77 -4.97 9.27
N VAL A 355 12.86 -5.06 8.49
CA VAL A 355 13.22 -6.26 7.70
C VAL A 355 14.59 -6.73 8.16
N GLN A 356 14.66 -7.95 8.69
CA GLN A 356 15.87 -8.47 9.29
C GLN A 356 16.09 -9.96 9.00
N GLY A 357 17.34 -10.36 8.76
CA GLY A 357 17.73 -11.76 8.81
C GLY A 357 17.42 -12.56 7.53
N PHE A 358 17.37 -11.91 6.37
CA PHE A 358 17.12 -12.55 5.08
C PHE A 358 18.34 -12.54 4.14
N THR A 359 18.42 -13.53 3.26
CA THR A 359 19.07 -13.36 1.95
C THR A 359 18.00 -13.01 0.92
N ILE A 360 18.21 -11.94 0.15
CA ILE A 360 17.31 -11.51 -0.94
C ILE A 360 18.11 -11.50 -2.24
N GLN A 361 17.73 -12.32 -3.21
CA GLN A 361 18.56 -12.56 -4.40
C GLN A 361 17.79 -12.84 -5.69
N ASN A 362 18.50 -12.80 -6.83
CA ASN A 362 17.98 -13.11 -8.16
C ASN A 362 16.89 -12.16 -8.69
N TYR A 363 17.05 -10.85 -8.42
CA TYR A 363 16.21 -9.77 -8.98
C TYR A 363 17.02 -8.94 -9.99
N THR A 364 17.61 -9.60 -10.99
CA THR A 364 18.62 -9.01 -11.90
C THR A 364 18.12 -7.84 -12.73
N GLU A 365 16.80 -7.69 -12.89
CA GLU A 365 16.12 -6.58 -13.57
C GLU A 365 15.37 -5.65 -12.59
N GLY A 366 15.44 -5.92 -11.29
CA GLY A 366 14.63 -5.29 -10.24
C GLY A 366 15.39 -5.00 -8.95
N TYR A 367 14.65 -4.54 -7.94
CA TYR A 367 15.21 -4.18 -6.64
C TYR A 367 15.27 -5.41 -5.73
N GLY A 368 16.30 -5.50 -4.89
CA GLY A 368 16.26 -6.40 -3.73
C GLY A 368 15.23 -5.92 -2.72
N ILE A 369 15.43 -4.70 -2.23
CA ILE A 369 14.49 -4.00 -1.34
C ILE A 369 14.22 -2.60 -1.90
N ILE A 370 12.95 -2.21 -1.95
CA ILE A 370 12.54 -0.85 -2.28
C ILE A 370 11.72 -0.24 -1.12
N ILE A 371 12.01 1.02 -0.80
CA ILE A 371 11.41 1.74 0.33
C ILE A 371 10.78 3.03 -0.18
N SER A 372 9.46 3.12 -0.03
CA SER A 372 8.66 4.30 -0.40
C SER A 372 7.94 4.92 0.81
N SER A 373 8.50 4.72 2.01
CA SER A 373 7.97 5.16 3.29
C SER A 373 9.09 5.57 4.28
N ASN A 374 8.71 5.97 5.49
CA ASN A 374 9.58 6.53 6.53
C ASN A 374 9.87 5.58 7.68
N ALA A 375 10.93 5.90 8.44
CA ALA A 375 11.22 5.28 9.73
C ALA A 375 11.39 3.74 9.68
N ASN A 376 11.82 3.20 8.54
CA ASN A 376 12.04 1.78 8.37
C ASN A 376 13.45 1.38 8.79
N VAL A 377 13.60 0.12 9.22
CA VAL A 377 14.87 -0.48 9.62
C VAL A 377 15.16 -1.70 8.76
N ILE A 378 16.19 -1.61 7.92
CA ILE A 378 16.66 -2.74 7.11
C ILE A 378 17.99 -3.18 7.68
N THR A 379 18.04 -4.35 8.32
CA THR A 379 19.24 -4.74 9.07
C THR A 379 19.60 -6.21 9.00
N GLU A 380 20.91 -6.51 9.02
CA GLU A 380 21.42 -7.88 9.05
C GLU A 380 20.89 -8.76 7.90
N ASN A 381 20.76 -8.20 6.69
CA ASN A 381 20.38 -8.93 5.48
C ASN A 381 21.58 -9.11 4.54
N ILE A 382 21.48 -10.10 3.66
CA ILE A 382 22.35 -10.29 2.50
C ILE A 382 21.50 -9.96 1.26
N ILE A 383 21.96 -9.04 0.41
CA ILE A 383 21.28 -8.65 -0.83
C ILE A 383 22.24 -8.85 -2.00
N ALA A 384 21.90 -9.76 -2.91
CA ALA A 384 22.79 -10.18 -3.98
C ALA A 384 22.10 -10.32 -5.34
N ASP A 385 22.86 -10.14 -6.42
CA ASP A 385 22.41 -10.41 -7.79
C ASP A 385 21.10 -9.67 -8.16
N THR A 386 21.05 -8.37 -7.86
CA THR A 386 19.94 -7.48 -8.21
C THR A 386 20.37 -6.33 -9.11
N ILE A 387 19.43 -5.56 -9.70
CA ILE A 387 19.82 -4.30 -10.36
C ILE A 387 20.21 -3.24 -9.33
N VAL A 388 19.40 -3.10 -8.30
CA VAL A 388 19.60 -2.19 -7.18
C VAL A 388 19.35 -2.96 -5.89
N GLY A 389 20.36 -3.04 -5.02
CA GLY A 389 20.25 -3.83 -3.79
C GLY A 389 19.18 -3.29 -2.86
N ILE A 390 19.39 -2.07 -2.35
CA ILE A 390 18.40 -1.36 -1.53
C ILE A 390 18.16 0.04 -2.10
N GLY A 391 16.92 0.37 -2.44
CA GLY A 391 16.54 1.68 -2.96
C GLY A 391 15.54 2.41 -2.08
N ILE A 392 15.93 3.54 -1.50
CA ILE A 392 15.00 4.52 -0.91
C ILE A 392 14.51 5.42 -2.04
N MET A 393 13.25 5.35 -2.45
CA MET A 393 12.77 6.02 -3.67
C MET A 393 12.62 7.54 -3.53
N TYR A 394 12.41 8.19 -4.68
CA TYR A 394 11.98 9.58 -4.76
C TYR A 394 10.47 9.67 -4.43
N GLY A 395 10.11 10.37 -3.34
CA GLY A 395 8.70 10.71 -3.06
C GLY A 395 8.15 11.72 -4.07
N ASP A 396 6.84 11.93 -4.13
CA ASP A 396 6.18 12.81 -5.12
C ASP A 396 6.90 14.19 -5.24
N PRO A 397 7.47 14.54 -6.42
CA PRO A 397 8.15 15.82 -6.64
C PRO A 397 7.27 17.05 -6.42
N LEU A 398 5.95 16.87 -6.48
CA LEU A 398 4.95 17.93 -6.42
C LEU A 398 4.32 18.06 -5.03
N ALA A 399 4.60 17.12 -4.11
CA ALA A 399 4.14 17.21 -2.73
C ALA A 399 4.87 18.37 -2.02
N PRO A 400 4.14 19.29 -1.36
CA PRO A 400 4.71 20.48 -0.71
C PRO A 400 5.64 20.17 0.48
N SER A 401 5.79 18.89 0.84
CA SER A 401 6.82 18.39 1.74
C SER A 401 7.54 17.23 1.06
N HIS A 402 8.88 17.29 0.98
CA HIS A 402 9.68 16.08 0.71
C HIS A 402 9.68 15.19 1.98
N SER A 403 8.48 14.79 2.44
CA SER A 403 8.17 14.14 3.72
C SER A 403 8.09 12.62 3.64
N ASN A 404 8.14 12.06 2.45
CA ASN A 404 8.01 10.62 2.27
C ASN A 404 9.40 10.11 1.86
N ASN A 405 9.96 9.20 2.65
CA ASN A 405 11.23 8.46 2.46
C ASN A 405 12.41 8.94 3.32
N GLY A 406 12.13 9.45 4.52
CA GLY A 406 13.13 9.86 5.49
C GLY A 406 13.18 9.02 6.77
N TYR A 407 14.22 9.26 7.57
CA TYR A 407 14.46 8.57 8.84
C TYR A 407 14.62 7.05 8.72
N ASN A 408 14.94 6.53 7.53
CA ASN A 408 15.21 5.12 7.33
C ASN A 408 16.63 4.79 7.79
N THR A 409 16.79 3.62 8.41
CA THR A 409 18.08 3.07 8.84
C THR A 409 18.39 1.80 8.07
N ILE A 410 19.51 1.81 7.34
CA ILE A 410 20.05 0.64 6.65
C ILE A 410 21.35 0.26 7.35
N SER A 411 21.36 -0.85 8.08
CA SER A 411 22.50 -1.21 8.94
C SER A 411 22.93 -2.68 8.95
N GLY A 412 24.23 -2.96 8.95
CA GLY A 412 24.75 -4.33 9.09
C GLY A 412 24.42 -5.25 7.90
N ASN A 413 24.05 -4.67 6.74
CA ASN A 413 23.72 -5.46 5.56
C ASN A 413 24.96 -5.77 4.72
N GLN A 414 24.94 -6.90 4.03
CA GLN A 414 25.93 -7.29 3.02
C GLN A 414 25.30 -7.18 1.64
N LEU A 415 25.84 -6.31 0.79
CA LEU A 415 25.34 -6.07 -0.56
C LEU A 415 26.43 -6.48 -1.56
N ILE A 416 26.17 -7.50 -2.36
CA ILE A 416 27.18 -8.14 -3.22
C ILE A 416 26.64 -8.23 -4.65
N HIS A 417 27.44 -7.79 -5.62
CA HIS A 417 27.14 -7.99 -7.05
C HIS A 417 25.76 -7.42 -7.48
N ASN A 418 25.42 -6.23 -6.97
CA ASN A 418 24.23 -5.51 -7.44
C ASN A 418 24.61 -4.67 -8.66
N THR A 419 24.09 -5.03 -9.83
CA THR A 419 24.68 -4.69 -11.13
C THR A 419 24.77 -3.18 -11.40
N LEU A 420 23.84 -2.38 -10.88
CA LEU A 420 23.85 -0.92 -11.02
C LEU A 420 24.22 -0.20 -9.72
N ILE A 421 23.44 -0.41 -8.65
CA ILE A 421 23.61 0.30 -7.37
C ILE A 421 23.52 -0.67 -6.21
N GLY A 422 24.45 -0.62 -5.25
CA GLY A 422 24.31 -1.30 -3.97
C GLY A 422 23.18 -0.67 -3.15
N ILE A 423 23.39 0.57 -2.68
CA ILE A 423 22.38 1.34 -1.94
C ILE A 423 22.08 2.68 -2.63
N GLY A 424 20.83 2.88 -3.05
CA GLY A 424 20.31 4.13 -3.59
C GLY A 424 19.56 4.93 -2.53
N VAL A 425 19.92 6.20 -2.35
CA VAL A 425 19.34 7.07 -1.32
C VAL A 425 18.78 8.34 -1.93
N TYR A 426 17.50 8.56 -1.66
CA TYR A 426 16.79 9.81 -1.84
C TYR A 426 16.14 10.21 -0.49
N GLY A 427 15.51 11.38 -0.42
CA GLY A 427 14.80 11.81 0.78
C GLY A 427 15.70 12.45 1.85
N ARG A 428 15.28 12.44 3.11
CA ARG A 428 15.94 13.20 4.20
C ARG A 428 16.27 12.35 5.42
N ASN A 429 17.31 12.71 6.16
CA ASN A 429 17.62 12.14 7.48
C ASN A 429 17.77 10.60 7.47
N ASN A 430 18.28 10.03 6.38
CA ASN A 430 18.51 8.60 6.28
C ASN A 430 19.89 8.21 6.82
N THR A 431 19.99 7.04 7.45
CA THR A 431 21.22 6.53 8.06
C THR A 431 21.66 5.23 7.40
N LEU A 432 22.92 5.18 6.98
CA LEU A 432 23.59 4.02 6.40
C LEU A 432 24.78 3.69 7.30
N LEU A 433 24.69 2.59 8.04
CA LEU A 433 25.63 2.28 9.12
C LEU A 433 26.16 0.85 9.00
N GLN A 434 27.49 0.66 9.05
CA GLN A 434 28.08 -0.69 9.17
C GLN A 434 27.67 -1.69 8.06
N ASN A 435 27.35 -1.19 6.87
CA ASN A 435 27.08 -2.07 5.72
C ASN A 435 28.39 -2.42 5.01
N SER A 436 28.43 -3.62 4.41
CA SER A 436 29.48 -4.05 3.49
C SER A 436 28.92 -4.07 2.07
N ILE A 437 29.45 -3.24 1.18
CA ILE A 437 28.96 -3.11 -0.20
C ILE A 437 30.09 -3.36 -1.20
N SER A 438 29.92 -4.36 -2.06
CA SER A 438 30.91 -4.73 -3.07
C SER A 438 30.34 -5.16 -4.41
N GLU A 439 31.21 -5.06 -5.43
CA GLU A 439 30.97 -5.58 -6.78
C GLU A 439 29.80 -4.92 -7.54
N SER A 440 29.48 -3.66 -7.23
CA SER A 440 28.47 -2.85 -7.93
C SER A 440 29.07 -1.78 -8.85
N GLU A 441 28.30 -1.27 -9.82
CA GLU A 441 28.73 -0.10 -10.62
C GLU A 441 28.85 1.15 -9.73
N TYR A 442 27.91 1.34 -8.80
CA TYR A 442 28.00 2.28 -7.69
C TYR A 442 27.73 1.54 -6.39
N GLY A 443 28.64 1.59 -5.41
CA GLY A 443 28.39 1.02 -4.09
C GLY A 443 27.21 1.73 -3.41
N ILE A 444 27.31 3.06 -3.28
CA ILE A 444 26.23 3.90 -2.75
C ILE A 444 26.01 5.09 -3.70
N MET A 445 24.75 5.39 -4.00
CA MET A 445 24.36 6.58 -4.75
C MET A 445 23.37 7.42 -3.96
N VAL A 446 23.79 8.61 -3.54
CA VAL A 446 22.95 9.60 -2.86
C VAL A 446 22.57 10.68 -3.85
N THR A 447 21.27 10.86 -4.11
CA THR A 447 20.79 11.81 -5.11
C THR A 447 19.67 12.66 -4.54
N LEU A 448 19.78 13.99 -4.68
CA LEU A 448 18.74 14.93 -4.22
C LEU A 448 18.31 14.71 -2.76
N ALA A 449 19.23 14.28 -1.90
CA ALA A 449 18.97 13.99 -0.50
C ALA A 449 19.42 15.12 0.43
N ASP A 450 18.88 15.15 1.65
CA ASP A 450 19.29 16.08 2.70
C ASP A 450 19.63 15.33 4.00
N SER A 451 20.73 15.70 4.64
CA SER A 451 21.06 15.24 5.99
C SER A 451 21.20 13.71 6.11
N THR A 452 21.68 13.06 5.05
CA THR A 452 22.01 11.62 5.06
C THR A 452 23.32 11.36 5.82
N ASN A 453 23.31 10.40 6.74
CA ASN A 453 24.50 9.94 7.45
C ASN A 453 25.00 8.60 6.87
N ILE A 454 26.18 8.60 6.26
CA ILE A 454 26.89 7.41 5.79
C ILE A 454 28.08 7.20 6.72
N SER A 455 27.99 6.22 7.62
CA SER A 455 29.04 6.00 8.60
C SER A 455 29.44 4.55 8.81
N GLN A 456 30.72 4.32 9.05
CA GLN A 456 31.26 2.99 9.39
C GLN A 456 30.99 1.89 8.33
N ASN A 457 30.76 2.26 7.07
CA ASN A 457 30.53 1.28 6.00
C ASN A 457 31.85 0.84 5.37
N ASN A 458 31.90 -0.41 4.92
CA ASN A 458 32.95 -0.94 4.05
C ASN A 458 32.45 -0.91 2.60
N ILE A 459 33.08 -0.11 1.75
CA ILE A 459 32.66 0.14 0.36
C ILE A 459 33.83 -0.25 -0.53
N SER A 460 33.83 -1.50 -1.00
CA SER A 460 34.99 -2.13 -1.62
C SER A 460 34.71 -2.74 -2.98
N GLU A 461 35.69 -2.72 -3.88
CA GLU A 461 35.61 -3.47 -5.15
C GLU A 461 34.43 -3.09 -6.06
N ASN A 462 33.87 -1.90 -5.87
CA ASN A 462 32.87 -1.33 -6.77
C ASN A 462 33.56 -0.60 -7.93
N ASN A 463 32.83 -0.35 -9.02
CA ASN A 463 33.37 0.51 -10.07
C ASN A 463 33.53 1.95 -9.54
N ASN A 464 32.53 2.47 -8.84
CA ASN A 464 32.59 3.70 -8.05
C ASN A 464 32.10 3.41 -6.62
N GLY A 465 32.79 3.92 -5.59
CA GLY A 465 32.41 3.70 -4.19
C GLY A 465 31.12 4.43 -3.82
N VAL A 466 31.20 5.75 -3.61
CA VAL A 466 30.04 6.62 -3.37
C VAL A 466 29.93 7.68 -4.47
N LEU A 467 28.75 7.83 -5.04
CA LEU A 467 28.33 9.00 -5.80
C LEU A 467 27.39 9.84 -4.93
N ASN A 468 27.82 11.03 -4.52
CA ASN A 468 26.98 12.00 -3.83
C ASN A 468 26.62 13.11 -4.82
N MET A 469 25.35 13.17 -5.23
CA MET A 469 24.88 14.02 -6.30
C MET A 469 23.78 14.95 -5.82
N ALA A 470 23.97 16.25 -6.06
CA ALA A 470 22.95 17.28 -5.85
C ALA A 470 22.28 17.21 -4.47
N SER A 471 23.01 16.77 -3.44
CA SER A 471 22.51 16.58 -2.08
C SER A 471 23.11 17.60 -1.12
N CYS A 472 22.48 17.81 0.03
CA CYS A 472 22.99 18.67 1.10
C CYS A 472 23.19 17.97 2.43
N ASN A 473 24.09 18.52 3.24
CA ASN A 473 24.33 18.12 4.64
C ASN A 473 24.65 16.62 4.82
N THR A 474 25.19 15.96 3.79
CA THR A 474 25.60 14.56 3.89
C THR A 474 26.80 14.41 4.80
N THR A 475 26.75 13.50 5.77
CA THR A 475 27.91 13.13 6.59
C THR A 475 28.51 11.84 6.07
N LEU A 476 29.80 11.84 5.76
CA LEU A 476 30.59 10.65 5.45
C LEU A 476 31.65 10.49 6.54
N TYR A 477 31.43 9.54 7.44
CA TYR A 477 32.22 9.39 8.66
C TYR A 477 32.71 7.96 8.91
N ARG A 478 34.03 7.76 9.08
CA ARG A 478 34.61 6.43 9.40
C ARG A 478 34.27 5.33 8.40
N ASN A 479 34.02 5.66 7.15
CA ASN A 479 33.86 4.65 6.10
C ASN A 479 35.22 4.21 5.57
N THR A 480 35.29 2.97 5.08
CA THR A 480 36.45 2.46 4.35
C THR A 480 36.10 2.30 2.88
N PHE A 481 36.70 3.13 2.04
CA PHE A 481 36.66 3.05 0.59
C PHE A 481 37.90 2.30 0.11
N SER A 482 37.75 1.07 -0.38
CA SER A 482 38.90 0.28 -0.80
C SER A 482 38.75 -0.36 -2.18
N GLN A 483 39.83 -0.38 -2.97
CA GLN A 483 39.86 -1.15 -4.23
C GLN A 483 38.73 -0.80 -5.23
N ASN A 484 38.12 0.40 -5.13
CA ASN A 484 37.11 0.83 -6.09
C ASN A 484 37.80 1.24 -7.40
N ARG A 485 37.32 0.70 -8.53
CA ARG A 485 38.03 0.71 -9.82
C ARG A 485 38.25 2.13 -10.38
N LYS A 486 37.27 3.01 -10.29
CA LYS A 486 37.32 4.38 -10.83
C LYS A 486 37.54 5.42 -9.74
N VAL A 487 36.59 5.59 -8.82
CA VAL A 487 36.62 6.63 -7.78
C VAL A 487 36.06 6.09 -6.47
N GLY A 488 36.71 6.39 -5.34
CA GLY A 488 36.21 6.07 -3.99
C GLY A 488 35.01 6.94 -3.62
N LEU A 489 35.17 8.27 -3.61
CA LEU A 489 34.10 9.24 -3.38
C LEU A 489 34.02 10.27 -4.51
N PHE A 490 32.86 10.37 -5.16
CA PHE A 490 32.57 11.35 -6.19
C PHE A 490 31.44 12.29 -5.75
N GLU A 491 31.76 13.58 -5.56
CA GLU A 491 30.78 14.63 -5.30
C GLU A 491 30.40 15.37 -6.59
N TYR A 492 29.11 15.45 -6.89
CA TYR A 492 28.58 16.18 -8.04
C TYR A 492 27.53 17.19 -7.59
N CYS A 493 27.87 18.47 -7.63
CA CYS A 493 27.00 19.55 -7.16
C CYS A 493 26.51 19.42 -5.71
N THR A 494 27.21 18.63 -4.89
CA THR A 494 26.98 18.47 -3.45
C THR A 494 27.19 19.78 -2.70
N SER A 495 26.51 19.91 -1.56
CA SER A 495 26.64 21.08 -0.69
C SER A 495 26.73 20.71 0.78
N ARG A 496 27.62 21.37 1.52
CA ARG A 496 27.77 21.19 2.98
C ARG A 496 27.99 19.72 3.40
N ALA A 497 28.58 18.89 2.54
CA ALA A 497 28.94 17.54 2.99
C ALA A 497 30.11 17.62 3.97
N MET A 498 30.10 16.74 4.96
CA MET A 498 31.17 16.59 5.94
C MET A 498 31.84 15.24 5.72
N VAL A 499 33.04 15.25 5.12
CA VAL A 499 33.82 14.06 4.81
C VAL A 499 34.98 13.96 5.80
N ARG A 500 34.79 13.16 6.85
CA ARG A 500 35.75 13.11 7.97
C ARG A 500 36.10 11.70 8.41
N GLN A 501 37.36 11.51 8.80
CA GLN A 501 37.83 10.25 9.37
C GLN A 501 37.59 9.02 8.49
N ASN A 502 37.56 9.16 7.15
CA ASN A 502 37.38 8.03 6.25
C ASN A 502 38.74 7.45 5.81
N ASN A 503 38.75 6.16 5.47
CA ASN A 503 39.90 5.49 4.86
C ASN A 503 39.72 5.40 3.34
N PHE A 504 40.64 5.97 2.57
CA PHE A 504 40.72 5.77 1.12
C PHE A 504 41.96 4.95 0.78
N ILE A 505 41.77 3.72 0.30
CA ILE A 505 42.86 2.74 0.13
C ILE A 505 42.78 2.10 -1.26
N LYS A 506 43.83 2.20 -2.09
CA LYS A 506 43.95 1.49 -3.37
C LYS A 506 42.77 1.71 -4.33
N ASN A 507 42.16 2.89 -4.31
CA ASN A 507 41.11 3.24 -5.29
C ASN A 507 41.77 3.82 -6.55
N GLY A 508 41.14 3.66 -7.72
CA GLY A 508 41.63 4.27 -8.97
C GLY A 508 41.82 5.79 -8.84
N ARG A 509 40.93 6.43 -8.08
CA ARG A 509 41.07 7.77 -7.53
C ARG A 509 40.39 7.79 -6.16
N HIS A 510 41.01 8.36 -5.14
CA HIS A 510 40.42 8.39 -3.81
C HIS A 510 39.14 9.24 -3.75
N ALA A 511 39.23 10.49 -4.20
CA ALA A 511 38.11 11.42 -4.23
C ALA A 511 38.16 12.32 -5.47
N TYR A 512 36.98 12.76 -5.92
CA TYR A 512 36.82 13.71 -7.02
C TYR A 512 35.57 14.56 -6.83
N PHE A 513 35.58 15.80 -7.31
CA PHE A 513 34.38 16.63 -7.28
C PHE A 513 34.13 17.40 -8.58
N ILE A 514 32.85 17.67 -8.83
CA ILE A 514 32.39 18.59 -9.86
C ILE A 514 31.39 19.56 -9.24
N GLN A 515 31.64 20.85 -9.39
CA GLN A 515 30.68 21.90 -9.05
C GLN A 515 30.13 22.54 -10.33
N SER A 516 28.82 22.74 -10.45
CA SER A 516 28.25 23.51 -11.55
C SER A 516 27.32 24.60 -11.02
N LEU A 517 27.48 25.86 -11.47
CA LEU A 517 26.75 27.01 -10.91
C LEU A 517 25.26 27.04 -11.32
N LEU A 518 24.89 26.61 -12.54
CA LEU A 518 23.49 26.63 -12.98
C LEU A 518 22.61 25.56 -12.30
N PRO A 519 23.01 24.28 -12.25
CA PRO A 519 22.28 23.28 -11.49
C PRO A 519 22.14 23.70 -10.03
N ARG A 520 23.14 24.37 -9.43
CA ARG A 520 23.01 24.88 -8.06
C ARG A 520 22.00 26.01 -7.90
N ILE A 521 21.94 26.98 -8.81
CA ILE A 521 20.94 28.05 -8.74
C ILE A 521 19.54 27.46 -8.92
N TRP A 522 19.39 26.51 -9.85
CA TRP A 522 18.13 25.79 -10.03
C TRP A 522 17.78 24.95 -8.80
N LEU A 523 18.69 24.12 -8.31
CA LEU A 523 18.52 23.29 -7.11
C LEU A 523 18.24 24.13 -5.85
N HIS A 524 18.92 25.26 -5.68
CA HIS A 524 18.64 26.19 -4.60
C HIS A 524 17.25 26.83 -4.74
N THR A 525 16.92 27.31 -5.94
CA THR A 525 15.64 28.00 -6.21
C THR A 525 14.44 27.06 -6.10
N PHE A 526 14.57 25.80 -6.54
CA PHE A 526 13.45 24.85 -6.62
C PHE A 526 13.43 23.82 -5.48
N PHE A 527 14.57 23.46 -4.90
CA PHE A 527 14.68 22.45 -3.83
C PHE A 527 15.29 23.01 -2.54
N GLY A 528 15.57 24.32 -2.45
CA GLY A 528 16.11 24.96 -1.25
C GLY A 528 17.54 24.56 -0.87
N ILE A 529 18.27 23.88 -1.75
CA ILE A 529 19.61 23.33 -1.46
C ILE A 529 20.64 24.48 -1.31
N PRO A 530 21.28 24.66 -0.14
CA PRO A 530 22.27 25.73 0.06
C PRO A 530 23.46 25.62 -0.89
N ILE A 531 24.20 26.71 -1.11
CA ILE A 531 25.42 26.72 -1.92
C ILE A 531 26.65 26.85 -1.00
N SER A 532 27.24 25.73 -0.58
CA SER A 532 28.50 25.68 0.19
C SER A 532 29.44 24.59 -0.33
N ARG A 533 30.73 24.69 -0.03
CA ARG A 533 31.70 23.61 -0.28
C ARG A 533 31.54 22.51 0.75
N SER A 534 32.04 21.33 0.41
CA SER A 534 32.21 20.23 1.36
C SER A 534 33.42 20.50 2.26
N VAL A 535 33.37 19.95 3.48
CA VAL A 535 34.43 20.02 4.48
C VAL A 535 35.14 18.67 4.51
N TRP A 536 36.47 18.69 4.37
CA TRP A 536 37.34 17.51 4.38
C TRP A 536 38.31 17.65 5.54
N ASP A 537 38.37 16.64 6.40
CA ASP A 537 39.19 16.70 7.60
C ASP A 537 39.52 15.30 8.14
N GLU A 538 40.77 15.06 8.52
CA GLU A 538 41.20 13.82 9.16
C GLU A 538 40.95 12.55 8.33
N ASN A 539 40.93 12.61 7.00
CA ASN A 539 40.82 11.39 6.18
C ASN A 539 42.20 10.75 5.95
N TYR A 540 42.24 9.42 5.88
CA TYR A 540 43.44 8.66 5.53
C TYR A 540 43.48 8.40 4.02
N TRP A 541 44.60 8.76 3.38
CA TRP A 541 44.75 8.77 1.91
C TRP A 541 45.83 7.78 1.46
N GLU A 542 45.63 6.50 1.78
CA GLU A 542 46.48 5.33 1.49
C GLU A 542 47.87 5.30 2.15
N LYS A 543 48.46 6.46 2.41
CA LYS A 543 49.75 6.64 3.09
C LYS A 543 49.71 7.85 4.04
N PRO A 544 50.55 7.87 5.09
CA PRO A 544 50.68 9.04 5.96
C PRO A 544 51.10 10.29 5.16
N GLN A 545 50.50 11.44 5.46
CA GLN A 545 50.81 12.72 4.80
C GLN A 545 50.98 13.83 5.83
N VAL A 546 52.09 14.58 5.75
CA VAL A 546 52.36 15.72 6.65
C VAL A 546 51.77 17.02 6.11
N LEU A 547 51.61 17.11 4.78
CA LEU A 547 51.03 18.28 4.11
C LEU A 547 49.53 18.08 3.87
N PRO A 548 48.76 19.17 3.72
CA PRO A 548 47.35 19.09 3.30
C PRO A 548 47.17 18.26 2.03
N HIS A 549 46.11 17.45 1.98
CA HIS A 549 45.78 16.65 0.80
C HIS A 549 44.90 17.44 -0.17
N LEU A 550 45.31 17.52 -1.44
CA LEU A 550 44.53 18.19 -2.48
C LEU A 550 43.55 17.21 -3.12
N ILE A 551 42.26 17.51 -3.04
CA ILE A 551 41.22 16.77 -3.74
C ILE A 551 40.99 17.46 -5.10
N PRO A 552 41.26 16.81 -6.25
CA PRO A 552 41.08 17.41 -7.57
C PRO A 552 39.61 17.46 -7.99
N GLY A 553 39.25 18.45 -8.79
CA GLY A 553 37.93 18.58 -9.38
C GLY A 553 37.84 19.72 -10.39
N PHE A 554 36.62 20.09 -10.78
CA PHE A 554 36.40 21.30 -11.56
C PHE A 554 35.12 22.05 -11.16
N ILE A 555 35.14 23.35 -11.41
CA ILE A 555 33.98 24.24 -11.33
C ILE A 555 33.53 24.55 -12.75
N SER A 556 32.26 24.32 -13.05
CA SER A 556 31.60 24.71 -14.28
C SER A 556 30.90 26.04 -14.09
N ILE A 557 31.30 27.02 -14.92
CA ILE A 557 30.76 28.37 -14.96
C ILE A 557 29.98 28.51 -16.26
N VAL A 558 28.79 29.10 -16.17
CA VAL A 558 28.00 29.41 -17.37
C VAL A 558 28.06 30.90 -17.63
N ALA A 559 28.56 31.27 -18.80
CA ALA A 559 28.40 32.62 -19.32
C ALA A 559 27.08 32.66 -20.10
N ARG A 560 26.11 33.45 -19.64
CA ARG A 560 24.92 33.76 -20.45
C ARG A 560 25.29 34.84 -21.47
N GLY A 561 25.41 34.46 -22.74
CA GLY A 561 25.29 35.39 -23.86
C GLY A 561 23.82 35.51 -24.27
N LEU A 562 23.43 36.63 -24.89
CA LEU A 562 22.05 36.94 -25.32
C LEU A 562 21.43 35.91 -26.29
N ILE A 563 22.20 34.97 -26.84
CA ILE A 563 21.76 34.03 -27.89
C ILE A 563 22.23 32.57 -27.63
N LEU A 564 23.30 32.33 -26.84
CA LEU A 564 23.82 30.99 -26.53
C LEU A 564 24.44 30.95 -25.11
N SER A 565 24.22 29.86 -24.37
CA SER A 565 24.92 29.56 -23.11
C SER A 565 26.22 28.80 -23.39
N SER A 566 27.36 29.34 -22.97
CA SER A 566 28.66 28.65 -23.04
C SER A 566 29.06 28.09 -21.67
N PHE A 567 29.46 26.82 -21.63
CA PHE A 567 29.94 26.14 -20.41
C PHE A 567 31.46 26.17 -20.35
N TYR A 568 32.03 26.89 -19.38
CA TYR A 568 33.46 26.88 -19.09
C TYR A 568 33.74 25.92 -17.93
N ARG A 569 34.76 25.07 -18.07
CA ARG A 569 35.26 24.21 -16.97
C ARG A 569 36.58 24.76 -16.47
N VAL A 570 36.66 25.07 -15.18
CA VAL A 570 37.85 25.55 -14.50
C VAL A 570 38.31 24.48 -13.53
N ASN A 571 39.53 23.96 -13.71
CA ASN A 571 40.11 23.02 -12.74
C ASN A 571 40.19 23.69 -11.36
N PHE A 572 39.84 22.95 -10.32
CA PHE A 572 39.80 23.44 -8.95
C PHE A 572 40.20 22.35 -7.96
N PHE A 573 40.51 22.75 -6.72
CA PHE A 573 40.87 21.83 -5.66
C PHE A 573 40.07 22.13 -4.40
N GLN A 574 39.62 21.07 -3.73
CA GLN A 574 39.27 21.12 -2.32
C GLN A 574 40.46 20.59 -1.50
N VAL A 575 40.49 20.84 -0.19
CA VAL A 575 41.66 20.55 0.64
C VAL A 575 41.20 19.85 1.91
N ASP A 576 41.82 18.71 2.21
CA ASP A 576 41.84 18.13 3.55
C ASP A 576 43.08 18.68 4.27
N TRP A 577 42.85 19.55 5.25
CA TRP A 577 43.92 20.28 5.93
C TRP A 577 44.69 19.42 6.92
N HIS A 578 44.07 18.35 7.43
CA HIS A 578 44.64 17.52 8.49
C HIS A 578 44.58 16.04 8.12
N PRO A 579 45.28 15.57 7.06
CA PRO A 579 45.26 14.14 6.71
C PRO A 579 45.65 13.24 7.88
N ALA A 580 44.90 12.15 8.06
CA ALA A 580 45.20 11.15 9.08
C ALA A 580 46.52 10.43 8.77
N GLN A 581 47.26 10.09 9.83
CA GLN A 581 48.58 9.43 9.72
C GLN A 581 48.48 7.91 9.62
N ALA A 582 47.38 7.32 10.07
CA ALA A 582 47.14 5.89 10.04
C ALA A 582 45.69 5.65 9.62
N PRO A 583 45.38 4.49 9.01
CA PRO A 583 44.01 4.12 8.74
C PRO A 583 43.25 3.92 10.05
N TYR A 584 41.98 4.31 10.05
CA TYR A 584 41.07 3.98 11.13
C TYR A 584 40.76 2.49 11.12
N PRO A 585 40.59 1.83 12.28
CA PRO A 585 40.25 0.42 12.32
C PRO A 585 38.91 0.16 11.61
N SER A 586 38.88 -0.89 10.78
CA SER A 586 37.60 -1.47 10.35
C SER A 586 36.92 -2.08 11.58
N ILE A 587 35.61 -1.87 11.71
CA ILE A 587 34.81 -2.55 12.72
C ILE A 587 34.48 -3.94 12.13
N GLU A 588 35.47 -4.82 12.11
CA GLU A 588 35.23 -6.25 11.88
C GLU A 588 34.97 -6.92 13.23
N GLY A 589 33.72 -7.32 13.47
CA GLY A 589 33.33 -8.33 14.46
C GLY A 589 33.52 -8.00 15.95
N THR A 590 32.45 -7.51 16.58
CA THR A 590 32.12 -7.86 17.98
C THR A 590 30.81 -8.61 18.01
#